data_AF-A0A5D8YFM9-F1
#
_entry.id   AF-A0A5D8YFM9-F1
#
_cell.length_a   1.000
_cell.length_b   1.000
_cell.length_c   1.000
_cell.angle_alpha   90.00
_cell.angle_beta   90.00
_cell.angle_gamma   90.00
#
_symmetry.space_group_name_H-M   'P 1'
#
loop_
_entity.id
_entity.type
_entity.pdbx_description
1 polymer ?
#
loop_
_entity_poly.entity_id
_entity_poly.type
_entity_poly.pdbx_seq_one_letter_code
_entity_poly.pdbx_strand_id
1 'polypeptide(L)'
;MKILLFVLTLWMAWILTTNCTNNKLSNRNNIPVPELTVTLDSTVIGTQTILANLNVPWEITWGPDNWIWFTEQSGTVSKVNPVTGQKKLLLKIPEVYRIRSLGLLGMAIHPDKKLPYIFFDYTYKERTAILSKLVRYTYTADTLINPIVLLKDIPGHTGHNGSRVVIAPDGKIMMSTGYAALTKNSQDSSSLNGKILRINIDGTIPSDNPIPGSPIWTSGHRNPQGLVYTSKGILFSSEHGDAIEDELNIIKKGGNYGWPYVEGYCDQPDEKTYCNIHPITEPIKAWTPVIAPAGIDYYKSSAIPEWQNSILLVTLKTQTFRILKLNTAGNKLVDEKIYFDHKFGRLRDVCISPSGDVYMSTSNRDWNPGEGYPKAGDDKIIRIYKIKTDKKLAKAPSTKKSLPEKAENKQVATTGAVIYSNYCASCHKSDGSGIPGTFPPLKGTAQVLDDKNKLLRILLKGISGTITVKGVQYNQEMPSFKFLSDQDIAQVATYIRSHFGNKAGAVTNADVAKARSEKQ
;
A
#
# COMPACT_ATOMS: atom_id res chain seq x y z
N MET A 1 23.53 -63.42 60.62
CA MET A 1 22.08 -63.53 60.89
C MET A 1 21.40 -62.27 60.36
N LYS A 2 20.65 -62.36 59.23
CA LYS A 2 19.54 -61.46 58.80
C LYS A 2 19.87 -59.95 58.59
N ILE A 3 19.50 -59.21 57.53
CA ILE A 3 18.42 -59.30 56.52
C ILE A 3 18.75 -58.41 55.30
N LEU A 4 18.38 -58.92 54.11
CA LEU A 4 18.00 -58.26 52.85
C LEU A 4 17.59 -56.75 52.90
N LEU A 5 18.00 -55.98 51.89
CA LEU A 5 17.02 -55.32 51.00
C LEU A 5 17.65 -54.93 49.64
N PHE A 6 16.97 -55.36 48.58
CA PHE A 6 17.21 -55.10 47.16
C PHE A 6 16.83 -53.68 46.77
N VAL A 7 17.65 -52.99 45.97
CA VAL A 7 17.16 -52.11 44.88
C VAL A 7 18.12 -52.22 43.68
N LEU A 8 17.62 -52.84 42.61
CA LEU A 8 18.19 -52.77 41.27
C LEU A 8 17.98 -51.35 40.71
N THR A 9 19.03 -50.76 40.12
CA THR A 9 18.85 -49.83 39.00
C THR A 9 19.90 -50.12 37.93
N LEU A 10 19.39 -50.60 36.78
CA LEU A 10 20.11 -50.88 35.54
C LEU A 10 20.97 -49.68 35.10
N TRP A 11 22.25 -49.93 34.86
CA TRP A 11 23.07 -49.12 33.97
C TRP A 11 22.81 -49.56 32.52
N MET A 12 22.07 -48.76 31.76
CA MET A 12 21.96 -48.92 30.30
C MET A 12 22.87 -47.87 29.64
N ALA A 13 23.97 -48.35 29.07
CA ALA A 13 24.87 -47.53 28.27
C ALA A 13 24.16 -47.14 26.96
N TRP A 14 23.79 -45.87 26.82
CA TRP A 14 23.39 -45.29 25.55
C TRP A 14 24.62 -44.71 24.84
N ILE A 15 25.01 -45.38 23.77
CA ILE A 15 25.98 -44.87 22.78
C ILE A 15 25.29 -43.72 22.05
N LEU A 16 25.63 -42.49 22.42
CA LEU A 16 25.30 -41.28 21.65
C LEU A 16 26.21 -41.25 20.41
N THR A 17 25.74 -41.80 19.30
CA THR A 17 26.27 -41.42 17.99
C THR A 17 25.80 -39.99 17.70
N THR A 18 26.71 -39.04 17.82
CA THR A 18 26.49 -37.66 17.37
C THR A 18 26.35 -37.64 15.86
N ASN A 19 25.12 -37.72 15.37
CA ASN A 19 24.83 -37.51 13.96
C ASN A 19 24.79 -36.00 13.71
N CYS A 20 25.96 -35.40 13.47
CA CYS A 20 26.08 -34.08 12.85
C CYS A 20 25.50 -34.16 11.44
N THR A 21 24.22 -33.85 11.26
CA THR A 21 23.67 -33.56 9.93
C THR A 21 24.11 -32.17 9.50
N ASN A 22 25.36 -32.13 9.06
CA ASN A 22 25.97 -31.04 8.32
C ASN A 22 25.32 -30.99 6.92
N ASN A 23 24.09 -30.50 6.80
CA ASN A 23 23.48 -30.21 5.49
C ASN A 23 23.99 -28.86 4.94
N LYS A 24 25.31 -28.72 4.84
CA LYS A 24 25.94 -27.91 3.80
C LYS A 24 26.15 -28.81 2.58
N LEU A 25 25.07 -29.02 1.83
CA LEU A 25 25.20 -29.40 0.43
C LEU A 25 25.32 -28.13 -0.39
N SER A 26 26.58 -27.73 -0.59
CA SER A 26 27.01 -27.00 -1.77
C SER A 26 26.60 -27.79 -3.02
N ASN A 27 25.44 -27.47 -3.58
CA ASN A 27 25.11 -27.80 -4.96
C ASN A 27 24.91 -26.50 -5.73
N ARG A 28 26.00 -26.03 -6.37
CA ARG A 28 25.91 -25.17 -7.54
C ARG A 28 25.17 -25.97 -8.61
N ASN A 29 23.87 -25.71 -8.78
CA ASN A 29 22.99 -26.01 -9.95
C ASN A 29 21.52 -26.30 -9.60
N ASN A 30 21.08 -26.25 -8.33
CA ASN A 30 19.64 -26.31 -8.05
C ASN A 30 19.01 -24.93 -8.24
N ILE A 31 18.44 -24.69 -9.41
CA ILE A 31 17.48 -23.59 -9.62
C ILE A 31 16.29 -23.88 -8.67
N PRO A 32 15.95 -22.98 -7.73
CA PRO A 32 14.78 -23.16 -6.89
C PRO A 32 13.54 -23.39 -7.75
N VAL A 33 12.77 -24.43 -7.45
CA VAL A 33 11.48 -24.66 -8.11
C VAL A 33 10.58 -23.48 -7.78
N PRO A 34 9.99 -22.80 -8.77
CA PRO A 34 9.12 -21.65 -8.53
C PRO A 34 7.88 -22.08 -7.74
N GLU A 35 7.47 -21.24 -6.79
CA GLU A 35 6.25 -21.44 -5.98
C GLU A 35 4.99 -21.32 -6.83
N LEU A 36 4.99 -20.38 -7.78
CA LEU A 36 3.97 -20.22 -8.81
C LEU A 36 4.65 -19.96 -10.15
N THR A 37 4.01 -20.40 -11.23
CA THR A 37 4.42 -20.09 -12.61
C THR A 37 3.30 -19.41 -13.37
N VAL A 38 3.65 -18.42 -14.18
CA VAL A 38 2.72 -17.72 -15.08
C VAL A 38 3.37 -17.62 -16.46
N THR A 39 2.63 -17.99 -17.49
CA THR A 39 3.03 -17.78 -18.88
C THR A 39 2.46 -16.45 -19.36
N LEU A 40 3.33 -15.53 -19.76
CA LEU A 40 2.99 -14.30 -20.46
C LEU A 40 2.86 -14.59 -21.96
N ASP A 41 3.02 -13.59 -22.81
CA ASP A 41 2.89 -13.75 -24.26
C ASP A 41 4.03 -14.62 -24.83
N SER A 42 5.27 -14.41 -24.37
CA SER A 42 6.48 -15.12 -24.80
C SER A 42 7.37 -15.58 -23.64
N THR A 43 7.21 -14.98 -22.47
CA THR A 43 8.01 -15.22 -21.28
C THR A 43 7.26 -16.10 -20.28
N VAL A 44 7.94 -17.08 -19.68
CA VAL A 44 7.44 -17.75 -18.47
C VAL A 44 8.11 -17.14 -17.25
N ILE A 45 7.31 -16.68 -16.30
CA ILE A 45 7.79 -16.12 -15.03
C ILE A 45 7.49 -17.09 -13.89
N GLY A 46 8.34 -17.04 -12.86
CA GLY A 46 8.19 -17.80 -11.63
C GLY A 46 8.22 -16.87 -10.41
N THR A 47 7.63 -17.32 -9.31
CA THR A 47 7.73 -16.62 -8.01
C THR A 47 8.55 -17.42 -7.00
N GLN A 48 9.24 -16.72 -6.09
CA GLN A 48 9.98 -17.33 -5.00
C GLN A 48 9.96 -16.41 -3.77
N THR A 49 9.58 -16.94 -2.59
CA THR A 49 9.75 -16.22 -1.33
C THR A 49 11.23 -16.13 -0.98
N ILE A 50 11.75 -14.91 -0.86
CA ILE A 50 13.15 -14.63 -0.50
C ILE A 50 13.31 -14.52 1.01
N LEU A 51 12.31 -13.90 1.66
CA LEU A 51 12.30 -13.66 3.09
C LEU A 51 10.86 -13.68 3.60
N ALA A 52 10.67 -14.21 4.80
CA ALA A 52 9.37 -14.39 5.45
C ALA A 52 9.43 -13.94 6.92
N ASN A 53 8.28 -13.93 7.59
CA ASN A 53 8.11 -13.51 9.00
C ASN A 53 8.48 -12.04 9.25
N LEU A 54 8.17 -11.18 8.28
CA LEU A 54 8.44 -9.75 8.36
C LEU A 54 7.29 -9.00 9.03
N ASN A 55 7.60 -7.79 9.46
CA ASN A 55 6.68 -6.88 10.12
C ASN A 55 6.35 -5.70 9.19
N VAL A 56 5.45 -5.93 8.24
CA VAL A 56 5.00 -4.93 7.25
C VAL A 56 6.21 -4.24 6.59
N PRO A 57 6.95 -4.94 5.71
CA PRO A 57 8.02 -4.35 4.90
C PRO A 57 7.44 -3.21 4.03
N TRP A 58 7.64 -1.96 4.46
CA TRP A 58 6.90 -0.80 3.94
C TRP A 58 7.53 -0.25 2.67
N GLU A 59 8.85 -0.03 2.69
CA GLU A 59 9.67 0.25 1.51
C GLU A 59 10.61 -0.92 1.26
N ILE A 60 10.80 -1.30 -0.01
CA ILE A 60 11.90 -2.14 -0.49
C ILE A 60 12.63 -1.42 -1.62
N THR A 61 13.95 -1.47 -1.63
CA THR A 61 14.75 -0.89 -2.72
C THR A 61 15.96 -1.75 -3.03
N TRP A 62 16.41 -1.71 -4.28
CA TRP A 62 17.64 -2.38 -4.67
C TRP A 62 18.85 -1.54 -4.23
N GLY A 63 19.62 -2.08 -3.28
CA GLY A 63 20.76 -1.40 -2.68
C GLY A 63 22.00 -1.36 -3.59
N PRO A 64 22.97 -0.49 -3.26
CA PRO A 64 24.21 -0.31 -4.03
C PRO A 64 25.15 -1.53 -3.97
N ASP A 65 24.86 -2.47 -3.08
CA ASP A 65 25.59 -3.71 -2.79
C ASP A 65 24.92 -4.97 -3.38
N ASN A 66 23.89 -4.81 -4.23
CA ASN A 66 23.07 -5.89 -4.78
C ASN A 66 22.24 -6.67 -3.76
N TRP A 67 21.95 -6.04 -2.62
CA TRP A 67 20.99 -6.55 -1.64
C TRP A 67 19.69 -5.76 -1.74
N ILE A 68 18.58 -6.34 -1.25
CA ILE A 68 17.33 -5.59 -1.10
C ILE A 68 17.35 -4.95 0.27
N TRP A 69 17.30 -3.63 0.31
CA TRP A 69 17.19 -2.86 1.55
C TRP A 69 15.72 -2.58 1.80
N PHE A 70 15.29 -2.59 3.06
CA PHE A 70 13.89 -2.41 3.39
C PHE A 70 13.66 -1.83 4.78
N THR A 71 12.54 -1.11 4.91
CA THR A 71 11.99 -0.65 6.18
C THR A 71 10.91 -1.59 6.65
N GLU A 72 10.81 -1.83 7.95
CA GLU A 72 9.66 -2.46 8.58
C GLU A 72 8.92 -1.40 9.40
N GLN A 73 7.60 -1.38 9.33
CA GLN A 73 6.76 -0.37 10.00
C GLN A 73 7.03 -0.27 11.52
N SER A 74 7.57 -1.33 12.12
CA SER A 74 8.04 -1.37 13.53
C SER A 74 9.31 -0.56 13.84
N GLY A 75 9.91 0.13 12.87
CA GLY A 75 11.06 1.01 13.09
C GLY A 75 12.42 0.37 12.86
N THR A 76 12.49 -0.71 12.10
CA THR A 76 13.76 -1.37 11.76
C THR A 76 14.10 -1.22 10.29
N VAL A 77 15.37 -0.96 10.01
CA VAL A 77 15.96 -0.96 8.67
C VAL A 77 16.84 -2.19 8.53
N SER A 78 16.59 -3.00 7.51
CA SER A 78 17.35 -4.21 7.23
C SER A 78 17.72 -4.30 5.76
N LYS A 79 18.64 -5.21 5.44
CA LYS A 79 18.87 -5.66 4.07
C LYS A 79 18.84 -7.18 3.98
N VAL A 80 18.46 -7.71 2.82
CA VAL A 80 18.44 -9.15 2.54
C VAL A 80 19.18 -9.46 1.24
N ASN A 81 20.00 -10.52 1.29
CA ASN A 81 20.64 -11.05 0.10
C ASN A 81 19.58 -11.78 -0.76
N PRO A 82 19.33 -11.37 -2.01
CA PRO A 82 18.27 -11.94 -2.84
C PRO A 82 18.55 -13.38 -3.30
N VAL A 83 19.78 -13.88 -3.16
CA VAL A 83 20.18 -15.24 -3.54
C VAL A 83 20.13 -16.18 -2.34
N THR A 84 20.65 -15.76 -1.20
CA THR A 84 20.80 -16.63 -0.02
C THR A 84 19.68 -16.46 1.01
N GLY A 85 18.88 -15.39 0.92
CA GLY A 85 17.89 -15.04 1.94
C GLY A 85 18.50 -14.51 3.25
N GLN A 86 19.81 -14.30 3.31
CA GLN A 86 20.48 -13.78 4.50
C GLN A 86 19.99 -12.37 4.82
N LYS A 87 19.30 -12.21 5.96
CA LYS A 87 18.88 -10.90 6.51
C LYS A 87 19.98 -10.31 7.39
N LYS A 88 20.20 -9.00 7.28
CA LYS A 88 21.02 -8.22 8.21
C LYS A 88 20.23 -7.00 8.68
N LEU A 89 20.14 -6.82 10.00
CA LEU A 89 19.64 -5.59 10.61
C LEU A 89 20.72 -4.51 10.52
N LEU A 90 20.34 -3.31 10.07
CA LEU A 90 21.25 -2.18 9.90
C LEU A 90 21.04 -1.11 10.98
N LEU A 91 19.78 -0.87 11.35
CA LEU A 91 19.39 0.13 12.34
C LEU A 91 18.02 -0.21 12.94
N LYS A 92 17.83 0.13 14.22
CA LYS A 92 16.52 0.27 14.84
C LYS A 92 16.37 1.72 15.30
N ILE A 93 15.28 2.38 14.91
CA ILE A 93 14.97 3.77 15.26
C ILE A 93 13.95 3.74 16.42
N PRO A 94 14.36 3.98 17.68
CA PRO A 94 13.50 3.74 18.84
C PRO A 94 12.30 4.68 18.95
N GLU A 95 12.41 5.90 18.40
CA GLU A 95 11.38 6.94 18.47
C GLU A 95 10.24 6.77 17.46
N VAL A 96 10.33 5.76 16.59
CA VAL A 96 9.27 5.46 15.61
C VAL A 96 7.97 5.17 16.36
N TYR A 97 6.95 5.96 16.06
CA TYR A 97 5.62 5.78 16.61
C TYR A 97 4.76 4.98 15.64
N ARG A 98 4.42 3.74 16.03
CA ARG A 98 3.60 2.84 15.23
C ARG A 98 2.20 2.69 15.81
N ILE A 99 1.20 3.03 15.01
CA ILE A 99 -0.21 2.75 15.23
C ILE A 99 -0.94 2.84 13.88
N ARG A 100 -1.83 1.88 13.57
CA ARG A 100 -2.50 1.80 12.26
C ARG A 100 -1.54 1.88 11.07
N SER A 101 -1.56 3.00 10.35
CA SER A 101 -0.73 3.25 9.16
C SER A 101 0.63 3.88 9.48
N LEU A 102 0.83 4.32 10.72
CA LEU A 102 2.04 4.99 11.19
C LEU A 102 3.21 4.03 11.42
N GLY A 103 4.43 4.54 11.33
CA GLY A 103 5.65 3.79 11.61
C GLY A 103 6.86 4.36 10.89
N LEU A 104 7.82 3.48 10.61
CA LEU A 104 8.89 3.73 9.65
C LEU A 104 8.41 3.37 8.26
N LEU A 105 8.41 4.33 7.35
CA LEU A 105 7.68 4.26 6.10
C LEU A 105 8.67 4.34 4.93
N GLY A 106 8.67 5.44 4.16
CA GLY A 106 9.44 5.54 2.94
C GLY A 106 10.95 5.59 3.17
N MET A 107 11.67 5.09 2.19
CA MET A 107 13.14 5.09 2.18
C MET A 107 13.67 5.31 0.77
N ALA A 108 14.70 6.15 0.64
CA ALA A 108 15.42 6.33 -0.62
C ALA A 108 16.93 6.25 -0.38
N ILE A 109 17.66 5.58 -1.26
CA ILE A 109 19.13 5.57 -1.27
C ILE A 109 19.59 6.52 -2.37
N HIS A 110 20.58 7.37 -2.05
CA HIS A 110 21.17 8.25 -3.06
C HIS A 110 21.86 7.43 -4.16
N PRO A 111 21.60 7.70 -5.46
CA PRO A 111 22.10 6.87 -6.56
C PRO A 111 23.62 7.03 -6.80
N ASP A 112 24.19 8.19 -6.48
CA ASP A 112 25.64 8.38 -6.50
C ASP A 112 26.29 7.71 -5.28
N LYS A 113 27.13 6.70 -5.54
CA LYS A 113 27.88 5.95 -4.52
C LYS A 113 28.88 6.81 -3.74
N LYS A 114 29.28 7.97 -4.27
CA LYS A 114 30.13 8.94 -3.56
C LYS A 114 29.38 9.69 -2.45
N LEU A 115 28.05 9.65 -2.51
CA LEU A 115 27.15 10.22 -1.52
C LEU A 115 26.45 9.05 -0.83
N PRO A 116 27.09 8.39 0.16
CA PRO A 116 26.54 7.21 0.81
C PRO A 116 25.41 7.59 1.77
N TYR A 117 24.37 8.23 1.24
CA TYR A 117 23.24 8.74 1.98
C TYR A 117 22.00 7.89 1.73
N ILE A 118 21.24 7.71 2.79
CA ILE A 118 19.95 7.08 2.80
C ILE A 118 18.99 7.96 3.59
N PHE A 119 17.76 8.07 3.11
CA PHE A 119 16.74 8.97 3.64
C PHE A 119 15.55 8.15 4.11
N PHE A 120 14.96 8.55 5.23
CA PHE A 120 13.77 7.92 5.79
C PHE A 120 12.72 8.96 6.12
N ASP A 121 11.47 8.71 5.73
CA ASP A 121 10.32 9.35 6.36
C ASP A 121 9.70 8.39 7.39
N TYR A 122 9.42 8.92 8.57
CA TYR A 122 8.74 8.18 9.61
C TYR A 122 7.98 9.07 10.56
N THR A 123 6.96 8.48 11.16
CA THR A 123 6.15 9.14 12.17
C THR A 123 6.70 8.92 13.57
N TYR A 124 6.59 9.95 14.39
CA TYR A 124 6.96 9.94 15.79
C TYR A 124 5.88 10.66 16.61
N LYS A 125 5.99 10.57 17.94
CA LYS A 125 5.04 11.21 18.85
C LYS A 125 5.76 12.18 19.77
N GLU A 126 5.30 13.42 19.81
CA GLU A 126 5.74 14.41 20.78
C GLU A 126 4.55 14.81 21.64
N ARG A 127 4.59 14.44 22.93
CA ARG A 127 3.44 14.56 23.85
C ARG A 127 2.19 13.90 23.25
N THR A 128 1.19 14.69 22.85
CA THR A 128 -0.06 14.24 22.22
C THR A 128 -0.04 14.35 20.70
N ALA A 129 0.90 15.11 20.13
CA ALA A 129 0.99 15.34 18.69
C ALA A 129 1.62 14.14 17.97
N ILE A 130 1.00 13.73 16.86
CA ILE A 130 1.57 12.80 15.89
C ILE A 130 2.22 13.65 14.81
N LEU A 131 3.49 13.39 14.52
CA LEU A 131 4.28 14.17 13.57
C LEU A 131 5.05 13.24 12.63
N SER A 132 5.41 13.72 11.44
CA SER A 132 6.35 13.07 10.52
C SER A 132 7.64 13.87 10.38
N LYS A 133 8.72 13.19 9.99
CA LYS A 133 9.99 13.81 9.67
C LYS A 133 10.79 13.01 8.66
N LEU A 134 11.56 13.74 7.87
CA LEU A 134 12.54 13.23 6.92
C LEU A 134 13.93 13.33 7.54
N VAL A 135 14.64 12.20 7.60
CA VAL A 135 15.96 12.09 8.21
C VAL A 135 16.93 11.42 7.25
N ARG A 136 18.11 12.01 7.10
CA ARG A 136 19.24 11.43 6.37
C ARG A 136 20.16 10.69 7.32
N TYR A 137 20.64 9.53 6.89
CA TYR A 137 21.76 8.82 7.50
C TYR A 137 22.88 8.65 6.47
N THR A 138 24.09 8.41 6.97
CA THR A 138 25.19 7.88 6.17
C THR A 138 25.20 6.37 6.29
N TYR A 139 25.15 5.64 5.17
CA TYR A 139 25.25 4.19 5.18
C TYR A 139 26.70 3.73 5.06
N THR A 140 27.00 2.64 5.76
CA THR A 140 28.23 1.85 5.58
C THR A 140 27.86 0.48 5.01
N ALA A 141 28.81 -0.45 4.94
CA ALA A 141 28.49 -1.82 4.57
C ALA A 141 27.43 -2.45 5.49
N ASP A 142 27.47 -2.12 6.79
CA ASP A 142 26.84 -2.94 7.82
C ASP A 142 25.96 -2.18 8.82
N THR A 143 25.93 -0.86 8.75
CA THR A 143 25.15 -0.01 9.67
C THR A 143 24.85 1.36 9.06
N LEU A 144 24.00 2.13 9.75
CA LEU A 144 23.62 3.51 9.43
C LEU A 144 24.05 4.42 10.57
N ILE A 145 24.72 5.52 10.25
CA ILE A 145 25.30 6.45 11.22
C ILE A 145 24.97 7.91 10.85
N ASN A 146 25.30 8.84 11.76
CA ASN A 146 25.21 10.29 11.54
C ASN A 146 23.81 10.76 11.08
N PRO A 147 22.76 10.58 11.90
CA PRO A 147 21.42 11.08 11.59
C PRO A 147 21.41 12.60 11.47
N ILE A 148 20.80 13.12 10.41
CA ILE A 148 20.55 14.54 10.20
C ILE A 148 19.09 14.72 9.83
N VAL A 149 18.34 15.46 10.65
CA VAL A 149 16.95 15.80 10.36
C VAL A 149 16.92 16.86 9.27
N LEU A 150 16.26 16.56 8.15
CA LEU A 150 16.15 17.47 7.01
C LEU A 150 14.84 18.27 7.04
N LEU A 151 13.77 17.63 7.47
CA LEU A 151 12.44 18.23 7.60
C LEU A 151 11.73 17.56 8.77
N LYS A 152 11.03 18.32 9.62
CA LYS A 152 10.32 17.79 10.79
C LYS A 152 9.07 18.59 11.09
N ASP A 153 8.35 18.14 12.10
CA ASP A 153 7.16 18.79 12.66
C ASP A 153 6.01 18.89 11.65
N ILE A 154 6.01 17.99 10.65
CA ILE A 154 4.89 17.85 9.70
C ILE A 154 3.75 17.19 10.46
N PRO A 155 2.57 17.82 10.60
CA PRO A 155 1.43 17.21 11.26
C PRO A 155 1.09 15.84 10.65
N GLY A 156 0.91 14.85 11.51
CA GLY A 156 0.47 13.51 11.13
C GLY A 156 -0.89 13.18 11.74
N HIS A 157 -1.49 12.11 11.24
CA HIS A 157 -2.73 11.54 11.78
C HIS A 157 -2.65 10.02 11.79
N THR A 158 -3.58 9.30 12.42
CA THR A 158 -3.58 7.82 12.44
C THR A 158 -3.75 7.15 11.06
N GLY A 159 -3.97 7.96 10.02
CA GLY A 159 -4.15 7.64 8.62
C GLY A 159 -3.63 8.78 7.75
N HIS A 160 -3.37 8.50 6.48
CA HIS A 160 -3.14 9.51 5.43
C HIS A 160 -1.93 10.42 5.66
N ASN A 161 -0.75 9.82 5.78
CA ASN A 161 0.52 10.54 5.96
C ASN A 161 1.40 10.57 4.70
N GLY A 162 1.03 9.84 3.63
CA GLY A 162 1.83 9.75 2.41
C GLY A 162 3.11 8.93 2.62
N SER A 163 4.24 9.62 2.73
CA SER A 163 5.54 9.13 3.20
C SER A 163 6.48 8.51 2.17
N ARG A 164 6.15 8.46 0.89
CA ARG A 164 7.08 7.91 -0.12
C ARG A 164 8.22 8.88 -0.37
N VAL A 165 9.44 8.38 -0.51
CA VAL A 165 10.64 9.20 -0.78
C VAL A 165 11.33 8.67 -2.04
N VAL A 166 11.73 9.56 -2.95
CA VAL A 166 12.58 9.22 -4.11
C VAL A 166 13.63 10.31 -4.33
N ILE A 167 14.72 9.96 -5.03
CA ILE A 167 15.72 10.93 -5.48
C ILE A 167 15.45 11.30 -6.92
N ALA A 168 15.24 12.59 -7.17
CA ALA A 168 15.05 13.16 -8.48
C ALA A 168 16.34 13.09 -9.32
N PRO A 169 16.24 13.10 -10.67
CA PRO A 169 17.41 13.07 -11.55
C PRO A 169 18.43 14.21 -11.32
N ASP A 170 17.99 15.32 -10.74
CA ASP A 170 18.80 16.48 -10.37
C ASP A 170 19.41 16.38 -8.94
N GLY A 171 19.32 15.20 -8.33
CA GLY A 171 19.84 14.88 -7.00
C GLY A 171 19.03 15.42 -5.83
N LYS A 172 17.83 15.99 -6.07
CA LYS A 172 16.95 16.46 -4.98
C LYS A 172 16.10 15.33 -4.41
N ILE A 173 15.64 15.51 -3.19
CA ILE A 173 14.70 14.57 -2.56
C ILE A 173 13.28 15.00 -2.94
N MET A 174 12.48 14.06 -3.41
CA MET A 174 11.03 14.20 -3.52
C MET A 174 10.38 13.38 -2.40
N MET A 175 9.42 13.95 -1.70
CA MET A 175 8.71 13.27 -0.61
C MET A 175 7.20 13.53 -0.68
N SER A 176 6.39 12.48 -0.63
CA SER A 176 4.93 12.63 -0.53
C SER A 176 4.48 12.83 0.92
N THR A 177 3.41 13.60 1.10
CA THR A 177 2.73 13.81 2.37
C THR A 177 1.23 13.71 2.17
N GLY A 178 0.53 13.08 3.11
CA GLY A 178 -0.93 13.00 3.07
C GLY A 178 -1.59 14.19 3.78
N TYR A 179 -2.90 14.36 3.60
CA TYR A 179 -3.66 15.51 4.11
C TYR A 179 -3.87 15.50 5.65
N ALA A 180 -3.51 14.40 6.32
CA ALA A 180 -3.60 14.23 7.78
C ALA A 180 -4.98 14.53 8.39
N ALA A 181 -6.05 14.06 7.74
CA ALA A 181 -7.45 14.19 8.22
C ALA A 181 -7.95 15.64 8.36
N LEU A 182 -7.35 16.59 7.64
CA LEU A 182 -7.80 17.97 7.58
C LEU A 182 -7.79 18.47 6.13
N THR A 183 -8.95 18.42 5.48
CA THR A 183 -9.10 18.58 4.02
C THR A 183 -8.53 19.90 3.48
N LYS A 184 -8.64 20.99 4.23
CA LYS A 184 -8.06 22.30 3.86
C LYS A 184 -6.54 22.27 3.64
N ASN A 185 -5.83 21.34 4.29
CA ASN A 185 -4.38 21.27 4.22
C ASN A 185 -3.87 21.10 2.79
N SER A 186 -4.55 20.29 1.97
CA SER A 186 -4.07 19.94 0.63
C SER A 186 -3.98 21.15 -0.31
N GLN A 187 -4.87 22.13 -0.14
CA GLN A 187 -4.88 23.38 -0.92
C GLN A 187 -4.15 24.54 -0.23
N ASP A 188 -3.93 24.46 1.09
CA ASP A 188 -3.20 25.47 1.85
C ASP A 188 -1.69 25.46 1.51
N SER A 189 -1.18 26.59 1.03
CA SER A 189 0.23 26.77 0.65
C SER A 189 1.18 26.94 1.85
N SER A 190 0.64 27.18 3.05
CA SER A 190 1.41 27.23 4.30
C SER A 190 1.53 25.85 4.98
N SER A 191 0.74 24.87 4.52
CA SER A 191 0.73 23.51 5.06
C SER A 191 1.60 22.56 4.24
N LEU A 192 2.40 21.75 4.92
CA LEU A 192 3.19 20.69 4.31
C LEU A 192 2.40 19.41 4.08
N ASN A 193 1.14 19.32 4.50
CA ASN A 193 0.29 18.15 4.30
C ASN A 193 -0.45 18.20 2.96
N GLY A 194 -0.69 17.02 2.37
CA GLY A 194 -1.36 16.88 1.08
C GLY A 194 -0.53 17.45 -0.08
N LYS A 195 0.79 17.23 -0.03
CA LYS A 195 1.79 17.77 -0.96
C LYS A 195 2.72 16.67 -1.48
N ILE A 196 3.37 16.94 -2.61
CA ILE A 196 4.71 16.41 -2.86
C ILE A 196 5.69 17.55 -2.61
N LEU A 197 6.74 17.26 -1.83
CA LEU A 197 7.77 18.19 -1.43
C LEU A 197 9.06 17.92 -2.21
N ARG A 198 9.85 18.96 -2.50
CA ARG A 198 11.19 18.89 -3.10
C ARG A 198 12.20 19.67 -2.26
N ILE A 199 13.24 18.99 -1.78
CA ILE A 199 14.30 19.59 -0.95
C ILE A 199 15.71 19.16 -1.37
N ASN A 200 16.73 19.94 -1.01
CA ASN A 200 18.12 19.53 -1.16
C ASN A 200 18.49 18.42 -0.17
N ILE A 201 19.54 17.64 -0.48
CA ILE A 201 20.00 16.53 0.38
C ILE A 201 20.60 16.98 1.72
N ASP A 202 20.83 18.28 1.89
CA ASP A 202 21.26 18.94 3.13
C ASP A 202 20.10 19.59 3.91
N GLY A 203 18.86 19.52 3.40
CA GLY A 203 17.66 20.08 4.01
C GLY A 203 17.33 21.51 3.58
N THR A 204 18.20 22.18 2.83
CA THR A 204 17.91 23.50 2.28
C THR A 204 16.84 23.44 1.18
N ILE A 205 16.13 24.55 0.96
CA ILE A 205 15.09 24.64 -0.06
C ILE A 205 15.72 25.04 -1.41
N PRO A 206 15.50 24.27 -2.49
CA PRO A 206 15.94 24.66 -3.82
C PRO A 206 15.31 25.99 -4.27
N SER A 207 16.13 26.92 -4.78
CA SER A 207 15.67 28.23 -5.24
C SER A 207 14.77 28.17 -6.48
N ASP A 208 14.79 27.04 -7.19
CA ASP A 208 13.98 26.76 -8.38
C ASP A 208 12.67 26.03 -8.04
N ASN A 209 12.29 25.90 -6.77
CA ASN A 209 10.96 25.42 -6.39
C ASN A 209 9.86 26.40 -6.89
N PRO A 210 8.62 25.92 -7.12
CA PRO A 210 7.55 26.75 -7.66
C PRO A 210 7.11 27.89 -6.72
N ILE A 211 7.29 27.71 -5.40
CA ILE A 211 7.03 28.72 -4.39
C ILE A 211 8.36 29.08 -3.73
N PRO A 212 8.84 30.34 -3.84
CA PRO A 212 10.11 30.76 -3.25
C PRO A 212 10.17 30.48 -1.74
N GLY A 213 11.27 29.86 -1.30
CA GLY A 213 11.49 29.53 0.12
C GLY A 213 10.62 28.39 0.68
N SER A 214 9.80 27.74 -0.14
CA SER A 214 8.94 26.63 0.27
C SER A 214 9.40 25.29 -0.31
N PRO A 215 9.35 24.18 0.46
CA PRO A 215 9.63 22.84 -0.05
C PRO A 215 8.52 22.32 -0.98
N ILE A 216 7.37 22.99 -1.10
CA ILE A 216 6.23 22.48 -1.88
C ILE A 216 6.58 22.40 -3.37
N TRP A 217 6.43 21.20 -3.95
CA TRP A 217 6.53 20.97 -5.39
C TRP A 217 5.16 20.91 -6.06
N THR A 218 4.19 20.23 -5.44
CA THR A 218 2.80 20.13 -5.89
C THR A 218 1.82 20.11 -4.71
N SER A 219 0.56 20.44 -4.99
CA SER A 219 -0.52 20.53 -4.01
C SER A 219 -1.75 19.72 -4.44
N GLY A 220 -2.77 19.66 -3.57
CA GLY A 220 -4.03 19.00 -3.90
C GLY A 220 -3.96 17.48 -3.83
N HIS A 221 -3.14 16.93 -2.94
CA HIS A 221 -3.08 15.49 -2.71
C HIS A 221 -3.85 15.06 -1.46
N ARG A 222 -4.48 13.89 -1.51
CA ARG A 222 -5.05 13.15 -0.39
C ARG A 222 -3.99 12.30 0.30
N ASN A 223 -3.51 11.23 -0.32
CA ASN A 223 -2.60 10.27 0.33
C ASN A 223 -1.72 9.50 -0.68
N PRO A 224 -0.72 10.17 -1.27
CA PRO A 224 0.17 9.56 -2.25
C PRO A 224 1.15 8.59 -1.58
N GLN A 225 1.15 7.32 -2.01
CA GLN A 225 1.93 6.25 -1.39
C GLN A 225 2.96 5.61 -2.31
N GLY A 226 2.98 5.93 -3.60
CA GLY A 226 4.04 5.52 -4.51
C GLY A 226 4.56 6.73 -5.29
N LEU A 227 5.85 6.72 -5.59
CA LEU A 227 6.55 7.71 -6.40
C LEU A 227 7.62 6.98 -7.19
N VAL A 228 7.75 7.26 -8.49
CA VAL A 228 8.85 6.74 -9.29
C VAL A 228 9.19 7.66 -10.45
N TYR A 229 10.48 7.84 -10.69
CA TYR A 229 10.96 8.46 -11.92
C TYR A 229 11.15 7.42 -13.02
N THR A 230 10.62 7.68 -14.20
CA THR A 230 10.96 6.93 -15.40
C THR A 230 12.37 7.29 -15.90
N SER A 231 12.90 6.50 -16.82
CA SER A 231 14.16 6.82 -17.51
C SER A 231 14.13 8.13 -18.30
N LYS A 232 12.95 8.72 -18.52
CA LYS A 232 12.76 10.00 -19.20
C LYS A 232 12.64 11.19 -18.24
N GLY A 233 12.80 10.97 -16.93
CA GLY A 233 12.64 12.00 -15.92
C GLY A 233 11.18 12.38 -15.61
N ILE A 234 10.21 11.61 -16.09
CA ILE A 234 8.80 11.79 -15.72
C ILE A 234 8.55 11.16 -14.35
N LEU A 235 8.07 11.94 -13.39
CA LEU A 235 7.68 11.48 -12.07
C LEU A 235 6.22 11.03 -12.08
N PHE A 236 5.98 9.79 -11.66
CA PHE A 236 4.65 9.24 -11.43
C PHE A 236 4.35 9.19 -9.93
N SER A 237 3.07 9.31 -9.58
CA SER A 237 2.57 9.10 -8.23
C SER A 237 1.35 8.19 -8.24
N SER A 238 1.28 7.24 -7.31
CA SER A 238 0.08 6.45 -7.05
C SER A 238 -0.56 6.88 -5.74
N GLU A 239 -1.87 7.03 -5.74
CA GLU A 239 -2.56 7.76 -4.68
C GLU A 239 -3.90 7.15 -4.31
N HIS A 240 -4.18 7.14 -3.01
CA HIS A 240 -5.47 6.70 -2.49
C HIS A 240 -6.52 7.82 -2.57
N GLY A 241 -7.59 7.58 -3.33
CA GLY A 241 -8.85 8.32 -3.29
C GLY A 241 -9.66 8.03 -2.03
N ASP A 242 -10.85 8.61 -1.92
CA ASP A 242 -11.72 8.47 -0.76
C ASP A 242 -12.57 7.20 -0.80
N ALA A 243 -13.79 7.27 -1.34
CA ALA A 243 -14.60 6.09 -1.65
C ALA A 243 -14.45 5.65 -3.11
N ILE A 244 -13.98 6.56 -3.96
CA ILE A 244 -13.87 6.45 -5.41
C ILE A 244 -12.47 6.93 -5.82
N GLU A 245 -12.17 6.83 -7.12
CA GLU A 245 -11.06 7.53 -7.77
C GLU A 245 -9.71 7.43 -7.02
N ASP A 246 -9.23 6.20 -6.81
CA ASP A 246 -7.78 6.04 -6.62
C ASP A 246 -7.07 6.47 -7.92
N GLU A 247 -5.85 7.01 -7.82
CA GLU A 247 -5.24 7.69 -8.95
C GLU A 247 -3.82 7.21 -9.28
N LEU A 248 -3.49 7.30 -10.57
CA LEU A 248 -2.11 7.39 -11.07
C LEU A 248 -1.92 8.75 -11.73
N ASN A 249 -0.97 9.51 -11.20
CA ASN A 249 -0.69 10.88 -11.58
C ASN A 249 0.67 11.00 -12.26
N ILE A 250 0.78 11.91 -13.25
CA ILE A 250 2.07 12.44 -13.68
C ILE A 250 2.30 13.74 -12.92
N ILE A 251 3.39 13.80 -12.14
CA ILE A 251 3.73 14.91 -11.26
C ILE A 251 4.42 16.03 -12.04
N LYS A 252 3.80 17.22 -12.04
CA LYS A 252 4.28 18.42 -12.75
C LYS A 252 4.59 19.52 -11.75
N LYS A 253 5.70 20.25 -11.96
CA LYS A 253 6.10 21.38 -11.13
C LYS A 253 4.93 22.37 -10.94
N GLY A 254 4.57 22.65 -9.69
CA GLY A 254 3.50 23.59 -9.34
C GLY A 254 2.08 23.10 -9.63
N GLY A 255 1.90 21.82 -10.02
CA GLY A 255 0.59 21.25 -10.30
C GLY A 255 -0.29 21.16 -9.06
N ASN A 256 -1.58 21.42 -9.24
CA ASN A 256 -2.64 21.21 -8.25
C ASN A 256 -3.47 19.98 -8.66
N TYR A 257 -3.50 18.95 -7.82
CA TYR A 257 -4.17 17.66 -8.08
C TYR A 257 -5.60 17.59 -7.54
N GLY A 258 -6.19 18.74 -7.20
CA GLY A 258 -7.65 18.85 -7.04
C GLY A 258 -8.20 18.55 -5.65
N TRP A 259 -7.65 17.58 -4.91
CA TRP A 259 -8.19 17.19 -3.60
C TRP A 259 -8.28 18.37 -2.62
N PRO A 260 -9.40 18.58 -1.90
CA PRO A 260 -10.59 17.73 -1.82
C PRO A 260 -11.72 18.11 -2.79
N TYR A 261 -11.52 19.10 -3.65
CA TYR A 261 -12.59 19.69 -4.47
C TYR A 261 -12.83 18.96 -5.77
N VAL A 262 -11.83 18.18 -6.22
CA VAL A 262 -11.91 17.29 -7.38
C VAL A 262 -11.29 15.96 -6.94
N GLU A 263 -11.99 14.87 -7.21
CA GLU A 263 -11.52 13.50 -6.98
C GLU A 263 -11.49 12.80 -8.35
N GLY A 264 -10.31 12.41 -8.84
CA GLY A 264 -10.19 11.92 -10.21
C GLY A 264 -10.24 13.05 -11.25
N TYR A 265 -11.27 13.04 -12.09
CA TYR A 265 -11.39 13.94 -13.25
C TYR A 265 -12.31 15.13 -12.96
N CYS A 266 -12.21 16.19 -13.75
CA CYS A 266 -13.13 17.33 -13.71
C CYS A 266 -14.47 16.99 -14.40
N ASP A 267 -15.21 16.01 -13.89
CA ASP A 267 -16.36 15.43 -14.59
C ASP A 267 -17.72 15.61 -13.87
N GLN A 268 -17.74 15.80 -12.55
CA GLN A 268 -18.96 16.12 -11.82
C GLN A 268 -19.34 17.61 -11.98
N PRO A 269 -20.62 17.98 -11.80
CA PRO A 269 -21.06 19.38 -11.94
C PRO A 269 -20.30 20.37 -11.05
N ASP A 270 -20.08 20.01 -9.78
CA ASP A 270 -19.36 20.86 -8.82
C ASP A 270 -17.86 20.93 -9.17
N GLU A 271 -17.27 19.81 -9.61
CA GLU A 271 -15.85 19.73 -10.02
C GLU A 271 -15.58 20.55 -11.28
N LYS A 272 -16.45 20.45 -12.30
CA LYS A 272 -16.37 21.29 -13.51
C LYS A 272 -16.39 22.77 -13.16
N THR A 273 -17.28 23.16 -12.24
CA THR A 273 -17.36 24.54 -11.76
C THR A 273 -16.04 24.96 -11.10
N TYR A 274 -15.46 24.09 -10.27
CA TYR A 274 -14.18 24.34 -9.61
C TYR A 274 -13.00 24.40 -10.60
N CYS A 275 -12.92 23.48 -11.57
CA CYS A 275 -11.86 23.40 -12.57
C CYS A 275 -11.90 24.54 -13.59
N ASN A 276 -13.05 25.18 -13.80
CA ASN A 276 -13.15 26.36 -14.66
C ASN A 276 -12.42 27.58 -14.09
N ILE A 277 -12.19 27.62 -12.78
CA ILE A 277 -11.53 28.75 -12.09
C ILE A 277 -10.19 28.36 -11.45
N HIS A 278 -9.90 27.06 -11.29
CA HIS A 278 -8.64 26.55 -10.77
C HIS A 278 -7.98 25.61 -11.80
N PRO A 279 -6.70 25.80 -12.16
CA PRO A 279 -6.01 24.93 -13.10
C PRO A 279 -5.66 23.58 -12.44
N ILE A 280 -6.54 22.60 -12.58
CA ILE A 280 -6.37 21.25 -12.03
C ILE A 280 -5.58 20.36 -12.98
N THR A 281 -4.66 19.59 -12.43
CA THR A 281 -3.93 18.53 -13.11
C THR A 281 -4.63 17.20 -12.86
N GLU A 282 -5.36 16.73 -13.85
CA GLU A 282 -6.08 15.44 -13.78
C GLU A 282 -5.10 14.24 -13.80
N PRO A 283 -5.51 13.10 -13.22
CA PRO A 283 -4.75 11.86 -13.28
C PRO A 283 -4.72 11.30 -14.70
N ILE A 284 -3.71 10.48 -15.01
CA ILE A 284 -3.68 9.75 -16.28
C ILE A 284 -4.51 8.46 -16.24
N LYS A 285 -4.92 8.06 -15.02
CA LYS A 285 -5.80 6.94 -14.74
C LYS A 285 -6.38 7.12 -13.35
N ALA A 286 -7.68 6.86 -13.24
CA ALA A 286 -8.34 6.73 -11.96
C ALA A 286 -9.16 5.42 -11.91
N TRP A 287 -9.38 4.90 -10.70
CA TRP A 287 -10.04 3.63 -10.45
C TRP A 287 -11.21 3.77 -9.47
N THR A 288 -12.41 3.49 -9.98
CA THR A 288 -13.64 3.31 -9.20
C THR A 288 -14.23 1.94 -9.50
N PRO A 289 -14.44 1.06 -8.49
CA PRO A 289 -14.13 1.23 -7.07
C PRO A 289 -12.63 1.29 -6.75
N VAL A 290 -12.29 1.89 -5.61
CA VAL A 290 -10.89 2.02 -5.14
C VAL A 290 -10.18 0.66 -5.01
N ILE A 291 -8.92 0.63 -5.44
CA ILE A 291 -7.99 -0.51 -5.43
C ILE A 291 -6.96 -0.47 -4.29
N ALA A 292 -6.84 0.67 -3.60
CA ALA A 292 -5.81 1.07 -2.64
C ALA A 292 -4.39 0.86 -3.19
N PRO A 293 -3.91 1.71 -4.12
CA PRO A 293 -2.60 1.56 -4.75
C PRO A 293 -1.48 1.92 -3.76
N ALA A 294 -0.39 1.16 -3.78
CA ALA A 294 0.76 1.40 -2.93
C ALA A 294 2.01 1.67 -3.77
N GLY A 295 3.13 1.00 -3.47
CA GLY A 295 4.38 1.20 -4.19
C GLY A 295 4.28 1.02 -5.71
N ILE A 296 5.10 1.81 -6.42
CA ILE A 296 5.26 1.73 -7.87
C ILE A 296 6.74 1.73 -8.24
N ASP A 297 7.09 1.04 -9.34
CA ASP A 297 8.43 1.10 -9.93
C ASP A 297 8.33 1.12 -11.47
N TYR A 298 9.37 1.56 -12.18
CA TYR A 298 9.38 1.68 -13.63
C TYR A 298 10.20 0.58 -14.30
N TYR A 299 9.53 -0.30 -15.04
CA TYR A 299 10.17 -1.43 -15.70
C TYR A 299 10.77 -1.05 -17.06
N LYS A 300 12.09 -0.82 -17.06
CA LYS A 300 12.87 -0.52 -18.28
C LYS A 300 13.67 -1.72 -18.83
N SER A 301 13.72 -2.83 -18.10
CA SER A 301 14.52 -4.00 -18.49
C SER A 301 13.91 -4.71 -19.71
N SER A 302 14.76 -5.37 -20.48
CA SER A 302 14.36 -6.28 -21.57
C SER A 302 14.24 -7.74 -21.10
N ALA A 303 14.50 -8.03 -19.82
CA ALA A 303 14.45 -9.39 -19.29
C ALA A 303 13.04 -10.01 -19.42
N ILE A 304 12.00 -9.21 -19.17
CA ILE A 304 10.59 -9.54 -19.41
C ILE A 304 10.04 -8.50 -20.41
N PRO A 305 10.15 -8.75 -21.73
CA PRO A 305 9.79 -7.78 -22.77
C PRO A 305 8.35 -7.27 -22.67
N GLU A 306 7.42 -8.12 -22.23
CA GLU A 306 6.01 -7.79 -22.06
C GLU A 306 5.82 -6.58 -21.11
N TRP A 307 6.69 -6.44 -20.11
CA TRP A 307 6.64 -5.39 -19.09
C TRP A 307 7.47 -4.15 -19.42
N GLN A 308 8.27 -4.17 -20.48
CA GLN A 308 9.12 -3.02 -20.84
C GLN A 308 8.29 -1.74 -21.03
N ASN A 309 8.78 -0.60 -20.55
CA ASN A 309 8.07 0.69 -20.59
C ASN A 309 6.71 0.65 -19.86
N SER A 310 6.69 0.10 -18.66
CA SER A 310 5.49 0.04 -17.82
C SER A 310 5.76 0.55 -16.42
N ILE A 311 4.72 1.10 -15.79
CA ILE A 311 4.69 1.28 -14.34
C ILE A 311 4.20 -0.03 -13.74
N LEU A 312 4.99 -0.60 -12.83
CA LEU A 312 4.59 -1.70 -11.98
C LEU A 312 3.86 -1.11 -10.78
N LEU A 313 2.69 -1.65 -10.43
CA LEU A 313 1.89 -1.18 -9.31
C LEU A 313 1.44 -2.37 -8.47
N VAL A 314 1.62 -2.25 -7.15
CA VAL A 314 1.05 -3.18 -6.18
C VAL A 314 -0.14 -2.56 -5.46
N THR A 315 -1.13 -3.38 -5.11
CA THR A 315 -2.34 -2.90 -4.45
C THR A 315 -2.64 -3.60 -3.14
N LEU A 316 -3.14 -2.82 -2.19
CA LEU A 316 -3.48 -3.26 -0.85
C LEU A 316 -4.87 -3.89 -0.80
N LYS A 317 -5.89 -3.21 -1.35
CA LYS A 317 -7.30 -3.65 -1.21
C LYS A 317 -7.64 -4.74 -2.21
N THR A 318 -7.28 -4.53 -3.48
CA THR A 318 -7.53 -5.55 -4.53
C THR A 318 -6.54 -6.70 -4.52
N GLN A 319 -5.43 -6.61 -3.77
CA GLN A 319 -4.48 -7.72 -3.60
C GLN A 319 -3.89 -8.19 -4.94
N THR A 320 -3.47 -7.23 -5.78
CA THR A 320 -3.03 -7.47 -7.16
C THR A 320 -1.68 -6.84 -7.45
N PHE A 321 -0.95 -7.45 -8.38
CA PHE A 321 0.20 -6.86 -9.06
C PHE A 321 -0.22 -6.43 -10.47
N ARG A 322 0.05 -5.18 -10.85
CA ARG A 322 -0.48 -4.55 -12.07
C ARG A 322 0.66 -4.04 -12.94
N ILE A 323 0.54 -4.27 -14.24
CA ILE A 323 1.44 -3.76 -15.27
C ILE A 323 0.69 -2.69 -16.04
N LEU A 324 1.08 -1.44 -15.86
CA LEU A 324 0.47 -0.27 -16.50
C LEU A 324 1.37 0.15 -17.66
N LYS A 325 1.04 -0.32 -18.87
CA LYS A 325 1.86 -0.11 -20.07
C LYS A 325 1.76 1.36 -20.50
N LEU A 326 2.91 2.00 -20.70
CA LEU A 326 2.98 3.36 -21.21
C LEU A 326 3.06 3.37 -22.73
N ASN A 327 2.55 4.44 -23.35
CA ASN A 327 2.84 4.75 -24.74
C ASN A 327 4.35 5.03 -24.96
N THR A 328 4.77 5.14 -26.22
CA THR A 328 6.17 5.44 -26.57
C THR A 328 6.66 6.75 -25.95
N ALA A 329 5.79 7.76 -25.81
CA ALA A 329 6.15 9.02 -25.18
C ALA A 329 6.40 8.88 -23.67
N GLY A 330 5.79 7.89 -23.01
CA GLY A 330 5.89 7.65 -21.57
C GLY A 330 4.90 8.49 -20.76
N ASN A 331 3.87 9.07 -21.40
CA ASN A 331 2.99 10.07 -20.78
C ASN A 331 1.50 9.70 -20.80
N LYS A 332 1.14 8.50 -21.27
CA LYS A 332 -0.23 7.97 -21.25
C LYS A 332 -0.19 6.46 -21.03
N LEU A 333 -1.22 5.92 -20.36
CA LEU A 333 -1.44 4.48 -20.31
C LEU A 333 -2.06 4.00 -21.63
N VAL A 334 -1.64 2.82 -22.09
CA VAL A 334 -2.19 2.15 -23.28
C VAL A 334 -2.75 0.77 -22.97
N ASP A 335 -2.33 0.14 -21.87
CA ASP A 335 -2.82 -1.16 -21.42
C ASP A 335 -2.63 -1.33 -19.91
N GLU A 336 -3.47 -2.17 -19.31
CA GLU A 336 -3.37 -2.60 -17.90
C GLU A 336 -3.56 -4.11 -17.82
N LYS A 337 -2.54 -4.83 -17.34
CA LYS A 337 -2.62 -6.28 -17.07
C LYS A 337 -2.49 -6.54 -15.57
N ILE A 338 -3.32 -7.45 -15.05
CA ILE A 338 -3.38 -7.81 -13.63
C ILE A 338 -2.81 -9.22 -13.43
N TYR A 339 -1.99 -9.40 -12.40
CA TYR A 339 -1.37 -10.66 -12.00
C TYR A 339 -1.52 -10.91 -10.51
N PHE A 340 -1.37 -12.18 -10.13
CA PHE A 340 -1.36 -12.64 -8.73
C PHE A 340 -2.59 -12.25 -7.89
N ASP A 341 -3.74 -12.12 -8.55
CA ASP A 341 -5.02 -11.77 -7.94
C ASP A 341 -5.33 -12.61 -6.68
N HIS A 342 -5.37 -11.94 -5.53
CA HIS A 342 -5.57 -12.48 -4.18
C HIS A 342 -4.57 -13.58 -3.75
N LYS A 343 -3.49 -13.80 -4.50
CA LYS A 343 -2.55 -14.92 -4.24
C LYS A 343 -1.69 -14.70 -3.01
N PHE A 344 -1.20 -13.48 -2.83
CA PHE A 344 -0.28 -13.13 -1.76
C PHE A 344 -0.90 -12.26 -0.67
N GLY A 345 -2.17 -11.89 -0.82
CA GLY A 345 -2.81 -10.93 0.07
C GLY A 345 -2.47 -9.49 -0.33
N ARG A 346 -2.43 -8.60 0.66
CA ARG A 346 -2.14 -7.18 0.48
C ARG A 346 -0.69 -7.01 0.05
N LEU A 347 -0.45 -6.29 -1.05
CA LEU A 347 0.89 -5.98 -1.55
C LEU A 347 1.21 -4.50 -1.30
N ARG A 348 2.43 -4.22 -0.84
CA ARG A 348 2.82 -2.92 -0.28
C ARG A 348 3.83 -2.17 -1.12
N ASP A 349 4.88 -2.85 -1.54
CA ASP A 349 5.90 -2.20 -2.34
C ASP A 349 6.51 -3.11 -3.39
N VAL A 350 7.17 -2.49 -4.38
CA VAL A 350 7.80 -3.18 -5.50
C VAL A 350 9.14 -2.53 -5.83
N CYS A 351 10.18 -3.33 -6.07
CA CYS A 351 11.45 -2.83 -6.60
C CYS A 351 12.02 -3.76 -7.67
N ILE A 352 12.83 -3.20 -8.58
CA ILE A 352 13.43 -3.94 -9.69
C ILE A 352 14.95 -4.03 -9.53
N SER A 353 15.50 -5.24 -9.71
CA SER A 353 16.95 -5.46 -9.80
C SER A 353 17.53 -5.03 -11.15
N PRO A 354 18.84 -4.75 -11.25
CA PRO A 354 19.50 -4.48 -12.53
C PRO A 354 19.35 -5.61 -13.57
N SER A 355 19.16 -6.86 -13.14
CA SER A 355 18.91 -8.00 -14.05
C SER A 355 17.47 -8.07 -14.56
N GLY A 356 16.56 -7.22 -14.06
CA GLY A 356 15.16 -7.19 -14.45
C GLY A 356 14.25 -8.15 -13.68
N ASP A 357 14.74 -8.76 -12.60
CA ASP A 357 13.85 -9.44 -11.65
C ASP A 357 13.13 -8.40 -10.80
N VAL A 358 11.87 -8.68 -10.51
CA VAL A 358 10.98 -7.84 -9.72
C VAL A 358 10.85 -8.43 -8.32
N TYR A 359 10.81 -7.61 -7.30
CA TYR A 359 10.55 -8.02 -5.93
C TYR A 359 9.34 -7.26 -5.40
N MET A 360 8.46 -7.94 -4.67
CA MET A 360 7.29 -7.35 -4.04
C MET A 360 7.28 -7.64 -2.55
N SER A 361 6.74 -6.71 -1.76
CA SER A 361 6.53 -6.87 -0.33
C SER A 361 5.04 -7.07 0.00
N THR A 362 4.71 -7.92 0.97
CA THR A 362 3.34 -8.10 1.48
C THR A 362 3.06 -7.23 2.71
N SER A 363 1.78 -6.98 3.01
CA SER A 363 1.31 -6.15 4.14
C SER A 363 0.08 -6.74 4.82
N ASN A 364 0.12 -8.05 5.03
CA ASN A 364 -0.91 -8.87 5.66
C ASN A 364 -0.87 -8.79 7.20
N ARG A 365 0.20 -8.25 7.78
CA ARG A 365 0.32 -7.99 9.23
C ARG A 365 0.14 -6.52 9.60
N ASP A 366 -0.39 -5.72 8.68
CA ASP A 366 -0.76 -4.34 8.99
C ASP A 366 -2.07 -4.28 9.79
N TRP A 367 -2.54 -3.07 10.07
CA TRP A 367 -3.72 -2.82 10.89
C TRP A 367 -5.04 -3.26 10.24
N ASN A 368 -5.05 -3.52 8.93
CA ASN A 368 -6.25 -3.91 8.18
C ASN A 368 -5.99 -5.16 7.34
N PRO A 369 -5.70 -6.32 7.97
CA PRO A 369 -5.47 -7.55 7.25
C PRO A 369 -6.72 -7.92 6.45
N GLY A 370 -6.48 -8.50 5.26
CA GLY A 370 -7.54 -9.10 4.46
C GLY A 370 -8.14 -10.33 5.13
N GLU A 371 -9.28 -10.79 4.64
CA GLU A 371 -9.90 -12.02 5.13
C GLU A 371 -8.95 -13.22 4.99
N GLY A 372 -8.85 -14.05 6.03
CA GLY A 372 -7.94 -15.20 6.07
C GLY A 372 -6.45 -14.85 6.23
N TYR A 373 -6.13 -13.58 6.54
CA TYR A 373 -4.76 -13.12 6.84
C TYR A 373 -4.65 -12.61 8.28
N PRO A 374 -3.43 -12.62 8.86
CA PRO A 374 -2.17 -13.08 8.27
C PRO A 374 -2.06 -14.61 8.17
N LYS A 375 -1.30 -15.09 7.18
CA LYS A 375 -0.92 -16.49 7.04
C LYS A 375 0.43 -16.76 7.72
N ALA A 376 0.74 -18.04 7.93
CA ALA A 376 2.06 -18.45 8.39
C ALA A 376 3.15 -17.93 7.44
N GLY A 377 4.20 -17.33 8.01
CA GLY A 377 5.30 -16.74 7.24
C GLY A 377 5.05 -15.33 6.72
N ASP A 378 3.86 -14.72 6.88
CA ASP A 378 3.69 -13.31 6.55
C ASP A 378 4.51 -12.41 7.50
N ASP A 379 4.85 -11.17 7.16
CA ASP A 379 4.92 -10.66 5.79
C ASP A 379 6.17 -11.17 5.06
N LYS A 380 6.19 -11.03 3.74
CA LYS A 380 7.19 -11.62 2.85
C LYS A 380 7.78 -10.61 1.88
N ILE A 381 9.01 -10.89 1.43
CA ILE A 381 9.57 -10.35 0.19
C ILE A 381 9.59 -11.49 -0.83
N ILE A 382 8.93 -11.28 -1.96
CA ILE A 382 8.70 -12.29 -3.00
C ILE A 382 9.36 -11.81 -4.29
N ARG A 383 10.23 -12.64 -4.87
CA ARG A 383 10.84 -12.42 -6.18
C ARG A 383 9.91 -12.92 -7.28
N ILE A 384 9.86 -12.19 -8.39
CA ILE A 384 9.31 -12.60 -9.68
C ILE A 384 10.44 -12.53 -10.70
N TYR A 385 10.70 -13.64 -11.39
CA TYR A 385 11.84 -13.77 -12.29
C TYR A 385 11.46 -14.53 -13.55
N LYS A 386 12.15 -14.24 -14.65
CA LYS A 386 12.06 -15.04 -15.87
C LYS A 386 12.66 -16.42 -15.64
N ILE A 387 11.90 -17.45 -15.95
CA ILE A 387 12.39 -18.83 -15.94
C ILE A 387 13.19 -19.08 -17.21
N LYS A 388 14.44 -19.53 -17.07
CA LYS A 388 15.26 -19.97 -18.21
C LYS A 388 14.75 -21.34 -18.65
N THR A 389 14.33 -21.46 -19.91
CA THR A 389 13.64 -22.64 -20.47
C THR A 389 14.55 -23.84 -20.79
N ASP A 390 15.79 -23.86 -20.30
CA ASP A 390 16.72 -24.95 -20.57
C ASP A 390 16.60 -26.07 -19.53
N LYS A 391 15.80 -27.08 -19.89
CA LYS A 391 15.71 -28.46 -19.35
C LYS A 391 15.21 -28.64 -17.90
N LYS A 392 14.06 -29.32 -17.80
CA LYS A 392 13.37 -29.87 -16.60
C LYS A 392 12.63 -28.88 -15.69
N LEU A 393 11.54 -28.29 -16.20
CA LEU A 393 10.42 -27.84 -15.36
C LEU A 393 9.22 -28.77 -15.53
N ALA A 394 9.39 -30.01 -15.12
CA ALA A 394 8.28 -30.92 -14.87
C ALA A 394 8.15 -31.02 -13.35
N LYS A 395 7.15 -30.35 -12.75
CA LYS A 395 6.50 -30.61 -11.43
C LYS A 395 6.04 -29.36 -10.65
N ALA A 396 6.23 -28.12 -11.13
CA ALA A 396 5.57 -26.99 -10.49
C ALA A 396 4.05 -27.00 -10.84
N PRO A 397 3.13 -26.77 -9.88
CA PRO A 397 1.71 -26.62 -10.19
C PRO A 397 1.53 -25.47 -11.17
N SER A 398 1.22 -25.79 -12.43
CA SER A 398 0.86 -24.76 -13.41
C SER A 398 -0.59 -24.36 -13.14
N THR A 399 -0.80 -23.21 -12.54
CA THR A 399 -2.11 -22.58 -12.63
C THR A 399 -2.23 -22.02 -14.03
N LYS A 400 -2.66 -22.85 -14.99
CA LYS A 400 -3.39 -22.38 -16.17
C LYS A 400 -4.73 -21.83 -15.69
N LYS A 401 -4.72 -20.71 -14.98
CA LYS A 401 -5.90 -19.86 -14.93
C LYS A 401 -5.56 -18.72 -15.87
N SER A 402 -6.16 -18.79 -17.05
CA SER A 402 -6.30 -17.61 -17.90
C SER A 402 -6.70 -16.45 -17.00
N LEU A 403 -5.96 -15.36 -17.13
CA LEU A 403 -6.40 -14.08 -16.62
C LEU A 403 -7.84 -13.88 -17.11
N PRO A 404 -8.75 -13.32 -16.29
CA PRO A 404 -9.94 -12.74 -16.90
C PRO A 404 -9.43 -11.77 -17.97
N GLU A 405 -9.85 -11.99 -19.23
CA GLU A 405 -9.82 -10.96 -20.25
C GLU A 405 -10.39 -9.69 -19.63
N LYS A 406 -9.92 -8.52 -20.13
CA LYS A 406 -10.42 -7.18 -19.80
C LYS A 406 -11.86 -7.30 -19.32
N ALA A 407 -12.14 -6.85 -18.10
CA ALA A 407 -13.50 -6.69 -17.65
C ALA A 407 -14.18 -5.70 -18.62
N GLU A 408 -14.70 -6.23 -19.73
CA GLU A 408 -15.65 -5.55 -20.58
C GLU A 408 -16.81 -5.18 -19.66
N ASN A 409 -17.28 -3.97 -19.86
CA ASN A 409 -18.32 -3.30 -19.10
C ASN A 409 -19.68 -3.98 -19.37
N LYS A 410 -19.80 -5.29 -19.10
CA LYS A 410 -21.08 -5.97 -19.00
C LYS A 410 -21.66 -5.53 -17.67
N GLN A 411 -22.75 -4.77 -17.77
CA GLN A 411 -23.59 -4.32 -16.67
C GLN A 411 -24.23 -5.55 -16.00
N VAL A 412 -23.44 -6.31 -15.24
CA VAL A 412 -23.94 -7.33 -14.32
C VAL A 412 -24.74 -6.55 -13.29
N ALA A 413 -26.00 -6.93 -13.07
CA ALA A 413 -26.83 -6.31 -12.05
C ALA A 413 -26.06 -6.28 -10.72
N THR A 414 -25.65 -5.10 -10.30
CA THR A 414 -24.94 -4.93 -9.03
C THR A 414 -25.89 -5.38 -7.94
N THR A 415 -25.45 -6.27 -7.06
CA THR A 415 -26.24 -6.68 -5.89
C THR A 415 -25.74 -5.90 -4.69
N GLY A 416 -26.58 -5.77 -3.64
CA GLY A 416 -26.15 -5.14 -2.40
C GLY A 416 -24.88 -5.76 -1.79
N ALA A 417 -24.68 -7.08 -1.98
CA ALA A 417 -23.47 -7.78 -1.56
C ALA A 417 -22.22 -7.32 -2.33
N VAL A 418 -22.33 -7.13 -3.65
CA VAL A 418 -21.24 -6.64 -4.50
C VAL A 418 -20.89 -5.20 -4.14
N ILE A 419 -21.88 -4.33 -3.96
CA ILE A 419 -21.68 -2.94 -3.54
C ILE A 419 -21.01 -2.90 -2.16
N TYR A 420 -21.50 -3.72 -1.21
CA TYR A 420 -20.91 -3.81 0.12
C TYR A 420 -19.43 -4.22 0.07
N SER A 421 -19.10 -5.25 -0.71
CA SER A 421 -17.73 -5.71 -0.90
C SER A 421 -16.83 -4.58 -1.46
N ASN A 422 -17.33 -3.85 -2.45
CA ASN A 422 -16.58 -2.80 -3.13
C ASN A 422 -16.37 -1.55 -2.27
N TYR A 423 -17.34 -1.15 -1.47
CA TYR A 423 -17.33 0.17 -0.82
C TYR A 423 -17.27 0.13 0.70
N CYS A 424 -17.79 -0.93 1.34
CA CYS A 424 -17.98 -0.96 2.78
C CYS A 424 -17.04 -1.95 3.49
N ALA A 425 -16.78 -3.11 2.89
CA ALA A 425 -16.11 -4.23 3.54
C ALA A 425 -14.66 -3.94 3.97
N SER A 426 -13.97 -2.99 3.32
CA SER A 426 -12.61 -2.60 3.70
C SER A 426 -12.53 -2.00 5.11
N CYS A 427 -13.61 -1.35 5.57
CA CYS A 427 -13.72 -0.76 6.90
C CYS A 427 -14.58 -1.61 7.84
N HIS A 428 -15.69 -2.14 7.34
CA HIS A 428 -16.68 -2.86 8.16
C HIS A 428 -16.51 -4.38 8.16
N LYS A 429 -15.50 -4.90 7.47
CA LYS A 429 -15.21 -6.33 7.24
C LYS A 429 -16.31 -7.04 6.46
N SER A 430 -15.98 -8.19 5.87
CA SER A 430 -16.93 -8.97 5.07
C SER A 430 -18.10 -9.52 5.90
N ASP A 431 -17.92 -9.67 7.21
CA ASP A 431 -18.92 -10.15 8.16
C ASP A 431 -19.66 -9.05 8.94
N GLY A 432 -19.40 -7.77 8.62
CA GLY A 432 -20.01 -6.62 9.29
C GLY A 432 -19.56 -6.39 10.73
N SER A 433 -18.46 -7.02 11.18
CA SER A 433 -17.91 -6.88 12.53
C SER A 433 -17.16 -5.56 12.78
N GLY A 434 -16.73 -4.86 11.72
CA GLY A 434 -15.88 -3.68 11.84
C GLY A 434 -14.48 -4.00 12.37
N ILE A 435 -13.78 -2.94 12.79
CA ILE A 435 -12.46 -3.04 13.44
C ILE A 435 -12.59 -2.36 14.80
N PRO A 436 -12.52 -3.11 15.92
CA PRO A 436 -12.66 -2.53 17.27
C PRO A 436 -11.79 -1.27 17.46
N GLY A 437 -12.41 -0.20 17.96
CA GLY A 437 -11.75 1.10 18.19
C GLY A 437 -11.35 1.89 16.93
N THR A 438 -11.58 1.36 15.72
CA THR A 438 -11.24 2.03 14.45
C THR A 438 -12.48 2.23 13.57
N PHE A 439 -13.20 1.16 13.23
CA PHE A 439 -14.43 1.22 12.44
C PHE A 439 -15.54 0.43 13.13
N PRO A 440 -16.75 1.00 13.27
CA PRO A 440 -17.79 0.37 14.05
C PRO A 440 -18.35 -0.90 13.39
N PRO A 441 -18.83 -1.88 14.20
CA PRO A 441 -19.62 -2.99 13.67
C PRO A 441 -20.90 -2.46 13.03
N LEU A 442 -21.38 -3.16 12.01
CA LEU A 442 -22.73 -2.97 11.45
C LEU A 442 -23.71 -3.98 12.06
N LYS A 443 -23.21 -5.16 12.44
CA LYS A 443 -23.98 -6.24 13.04
C LYS A 443 -24.62 -5.85 14.38
N GLY A 444 -25.94 -5.93 14.43
CA GLY A 444 -26.76 -5.75 15.64
C GLY A 444 -26.65 -4.36 16.24
N THR A 445 -26.56 -3.31 15.41
CA THR A 445 -26.41 -1.92 15.86
C THR A 445 -27.67 -1.10 15.61
N ALA A 446 -27.94 -0.14 16.50
CA ALA A 446 -29.04 0.82 16.39
C ALA A 446 -28.99 1.60 15.06
N GLN A 447 -27.78 1.94 14.61
CA GLN A 447 -27.52 2.63 13.33
C GLN A 447 -28.05 1.84 12.12
N VAL A 448 -28.10 0.51 12.22
CA VAL A 448 -28.56 -0.37 11.15
C VAL A 448 -29.99 -0.87 11.39
N LEU A 449 -30.35 -1.24 12.63
CA LEU A 449 -31.60 -1.95 12.94
C LEU A 449 -32.80 -1.04 13.17
N ASP A 450 -32.57 0.18 13.66
CA ASP A 450 -33.65 1.11 14.00
C ASP A 450 -34.21 1.76 12.72
N ASP A 451 -34.30 3.09 12.70
CA ASP A 451 -34.78 3.89 11.58
C ASP A 451 -33.88 3.74 10.34
N LYS A 452 -34.46 3.23 9.25
CA LYS A 452 -33.78 3.11 7.95
C LYS A 452 -33.30 4.46 7.42
N ASN A 453 -33.96 5.57 7.76
CA ASN A 453 -33.54 6.90 7.33
C ASN A 453 -32.24 7.33 8.01
N LYS A 454 -31.93 6.82 9.21
CA LYS A 454 -30.64 7.03 9.87
C LYS A 454 -29.52 6.37 9.08
N LEU A 455 -29.69 5.12 8.66
CA LEU A 455 -28.72 4.42 7.81
C LEU A 455 -28.57 5.13 6.45
N LEU A 456 -29.66 5.55 5.83
CA LEU A 456 -29.62 6.29 4.56
C LEU A 456 -28.88 7.61 4.69
N ARG A 457 -29.12 8.38 5.75
CA ARG A 457 -28.35 9.61 6.02
C ARG A 457 -26.86 9.34 6.18
N ILE A 458 -26.49 8.28 6.89
CA ILE A 458 -25.10 7.87 7.05
C ILE A 458 -24.47 7.52 5.69
N LEU A 459 -25.14 6.71 4.86
CA LEU A 459 -24.62 6.31 3.54
C LEU A 459 -24.50 7.51 2.59
N LEU A 460 -25.50 8.41 2.57
CA LEU A 460 -25.54 9.53 1.64
C LEU A 460 -24.66 10.71 2.09
N LYS A 461 -24.43 10.90 3.39
CA LYS A 461 -23.71 12.07 3.91
C LYS A 461 -22.34 11.75 4.49
N GLY A 462 -22.03 10.47 4.73
CA GLY A 462 -20.85 10.07 5.48
C GLY A 462 -20.97 10.41 6.96
N ILE A 463 -19.88 10.23 7.70
CA ILE A 463 -19.75 10.57 9.13
C ILE A 463 -18.38 11.19 9.36
N SER A 464 -18.33 12.29 10.09
CA SER A 464 -17.10 12.85 10.65
C SER A 464 -17.24 13.07 12.16
N GLY A 465 -16.11 13.14 12.86
CA GLY A 465 -16.07 13.30 14.31
C GLY A 465 -16.34 12.01 15.10
N THR A 466 -16.43 12.16 16.42
CA THR A 466 -16.53 11.02 17.34
C THR A 466 -17.96 10.54 17.47
N ILE A 467 -18.18 9.25 17.23
CA ILE A 467 -19.44 8.55 17.46
C ILE A 467 -19.27 7.43 18.49
N THR A 468 -20.37 7.03 19.12
CA THR A 468 -20.40 5.86 20.02
C THR A 468 -21.27 4.77 19.44
N VAL A 469 -20.73 3.56 19.33
CA VAL A 469 -21.45 2.36 18.89
C VAL A 469 -21.19 1.26 19.91
N LYS A 470 -22.25 0.73 20.53
CA LYS A 470 -22.15 -0.31 21.58
C LYS A 470 -21.16 0.04 22.71
N GLY A 471 -21.16 1.31 23.13
CA GLY A 471 -20.29 1.81 24.21
C GLY A 471 -18.83 2.06 23.83
N VAL A 472 -18.43 1.82 22.57
CA VAL A 472 -17.09 2.09 22.06
C VAL A 472 -17.09 3.35 21.22
N GLN A 473 -16.09 4.21 21.41
CA GLN A 473 -15.89 5.43 20.62
C GLN A 473 -15.14 5.13 19.32
N TYR A 474 -15.59 5.77 18.23
CA TYR A 474 -14.99 5.70 16.91
C TYR A 474 -14.85 7.13 16.37
N ASN A 475 -13.71 7.45 15.78
CA ASN A 475 -13.39 8.81 15.30
C ASN A 475 -12.72 8.78 13.92
N GLN A 476 -13.08 7.81 13.08
CA GLN A 476 -12.62 7.74 11.70
C GLN A 476 -13.68 8.35 10.78
N GLU A 477 -13.23 9.04 9.74
CA GLU A 477 -14.11 9.55 8.70
C GLU A 477 -14.71 8.38 7.91
N MET A 478 -16.02 8.43 7.69
CA MET A 478 -16.73 7.58 6.74
C MET A 478 -17.10 8.44 5.54
N PRO A 479 -16.66 8.05 4.32
CA PRO A 479 -16.96 8.81 3.12
C PRO A 479 -18.45 8.79 2.79
N SER A 480 -18.88 9.76 1.99
CA SER A 480 -20.23 9.77 1.41
C SER A 480 -20.28 8.83 0.20
N PHE A 481 -21.38 8.09 0.07
CA PHE A 481 -21.69 7.27 -1.09
C PHE A 481 -22.77 7.89 -1.98
N LYS A 482 -22.96 9.22 -1.93
CA LYS A 482 -24.00 9.93 -2.70
C LYS A 482 -23.88 9.74 -4.22
N PHE A 483 -22.70 9.36 -4.71
CA PHE A 483 -22.41 9.08 -6.12
C PHE A 483 -23.10 7.80 -6.64
N LEU A 484 -23.46 6.86 -5.76
CA LEU A 484 -24.22 5.68 -6.14
C LEU A 484 -25.65 6.03 -6.54
N SER A 485 -26.25 5.23 -7.43
CA SER A 485 -27.65 5.41 -7.80
C SER A 485 -28.60 5.13 -6.63
N ASP A 486 -29.85 5.59 -6.71
CA ASP A 486 -30.86 5.29 -5.69
C ASP A 486 -31.09 3.78 -5.53
N GLN A 487 -31.03 3.05 -6.64
CA GLN A 487 -31.12 1.59 -6.65
C GLN A 487 -29.94 0.94 -5.92
N ASP A 488 -28.72 1.38 -6.19
CA ASP A 488 -27.53 0.83 -5.55
C ASP A 488 -27.53 1.10 -4.03
N ILE A 489 -27.90 2.32 -3.61
CA ILE A 489 -28.05 2.66 -2.19
C ILE A 489 -29.13 1.81 -1.53
N ALA A 490 -30.30 1.64 -2.16
CA ALA A 490 -31.38 0.80 -1.65
C ALA A 490 -30.93 -0.66 -1.48
N GLN A 491 -30.21 -1.21 -2.46
CA GLN A 491 -29.70 -2.57 -2.43
C GLN A 491 -28.65 -2.77 -1.33
N VAL A 492 -27.64 -1.89 -1.21
CA VAL A 492 -26.60 -2.05 -0.18
C VAL A 492 -27.16 -1.81 1.22
N ALA A 493 -28.06 -0.84 1.39
CA ALA A 493 -28.73 -0.61 2.68
C ALA A 493 -29.58 -1.82 3.08
N THR A 494 -30.32 -2.41 2.13
CA THR A 494 -31.08 -3.65 2.35
C THR A 494 -30.17 -4.80 2.73
N TYR A 495 -29.04 -4.98 2.03
CA TYR A 495 -28.05 -6.02 2.35
C TYR A 495 -27.53 -5.85 3.78
N ILE A 496 -27.06 -4.66 4.16
CA ILE A 496 -26.56 -4.35 5.50
C ILE A 496 -27.63 -4.63 6.58
N ARG A 497 -28.90 -4.31 6.31
CA ARG A 497 -30.03 -4.48 7.23
C ARG A 497 -30.52 -5.92 7.40
N SER A 498 -30.21 -6.80 6.43
CA SER A 498 -30.69 -8.19 6.41
C SER A 498 -29.58 -9.24 6.57
N HIS A 499 -28.31 -8.83 6.51
CA HIS A 499 -27.16 -9.73 6.61
C HIS A 499 -26.40 -9.55 7.93
N PHE A 500 -25.36 -10.35 8.15
CA PHE A 500 -24.57 -10.37 9.38
C PHE A 500 -25.34 -10.79 10.64
N GLY A 501 -26.55 -11.34 10.48
CA GLY A 501 -27.47 -11.63 11.58
C GLY A 501 -28.44 -10.49 11.89
N ASN A 502 -28.45 -9.41 11.09
CA ASN A 502 -29.46 -8.38 11.16
C ASN A 502 -30.79 -8.87 10.57
N LYS A 503 -31.91 -8.41 11.14
CA LYS A 503 -33.28 -8.77 10.72
C LYS A 503 -34.15 -7.53 10.62
N ALA A 504 -33.72 -6.55 9.83
CA ALA A 504 -34.45 -5.30 9.62
C ALA A 504 -35.03 -5.20 8.20
N GLY A 505 -36.12 -4.44 8.07
CA GLY A 505 -36.86 -4.32 6.80
C GLY A 505 -36.03 -3.71 5.67
N ALA A 506 -36.40 -4.05 4.43
CA ALA A 506 -35.74 -3.57 3.22
C ALA A 506 -35.86 -2.04 3.04
N VAL A 507 -34.97 -1.52 2.21
CA VAL A 507 -34.94 -0.12 1.78
C VAL A 507 -35.29 -0.07 0.30
N THR A 508 -36.20 0.84 -0.05
CA THR A 508 -36.70 1.01 -1.43
C THR A 508 -36.06 2.23 -2.09
N ASN A 509 -36.11 2.32 -3.42
CA ASN A 509 -35.64 3.50 -4.15
C ASN A 509 -36.38 4.78 -3.70
N ALA A 510 -37.67 4.68 -3.38
CA ALA A 510 -38.47 5.81 -2.88
C ALA A 510 -37.95 6.32 -1.53
N ASP A 511 -37.48 5.42 -0.65
CA ASP A 511 -36.86 5.82 0.61
C ASP A 511 -35.56 6.60 0.38
N VAL A 512 -34.75 6.18 -0.60
CA VAL A 512 -33.50 6.87 -0.95
C VAL A 512 -33.78 8.23 -1.56
N ALA A 513 -34.68 8.30 -2.54
CA ALA A 513 -35.09 9.56 -3.18
C ALA A 513 -35.59 10.56 -2.14
N LYS A 514 -36.40 10.10 -1.17
CA LYS A 514 -36.84 10.93 -0.05
C LYS A 514 -35.64 11.41 0.78
N ALA A 515 -34.74 10.52 1.20
CA ALA A 515 -33.57 10.88 2.00
C ALA A 515 -32.61 11.86 1.29
N ARG A 516 -32.55 11.84 -0.05
CA ARG A 516 -31.80 12.84 -0.85
C ARG A 516 -32.49 14.20 -0.88
N SER A 517 -33.81 14.22 -0.88
CA SER A 517 -34.61 15.46 -0.91
C SER A 517 -34.67 16.20 0.43
N GLU A 518 -34.37 15.51 1.53
CA GLU A 518 -34.32 16.09 2.87
C GLU A 518 -33.17 17.11 2.97
N LYS A 519 -33.53 18.40 2.89
CA LYS A 519 -32.64 19.51 3.25
C LYS A 519 -32.17 19.36 4.70
N GLN A 520 -30.95 19.84 4.96
CA GLN A 520 -30.25 19.76 6.25
C GLN A 520 -31.12 20.19 7.42
#